data_AF-A0A930RVP6-F1
#
_entry.id   AF-A0A930RVP6-F1
#
_cell.length_a   1.000
_cell.length_b   1.000
_cell.length_c   1.000
_cell.angle_alpha   90.00
_cell.angle_beta   90.00
_cell.angle_gamma   90.00
#
_symmetry.space_group_name_H-M   'P 1'
#
loop_
_entity.id
_entity.type
_entity.pdbx_description
1 polymer ?
#
loop_
_entity_poly.entity_id
_entity_poly.type
_entity_poly.pdbx_seq_one_letter_code
_entity_poly.pdbx_strand_id
1 'polypeptide(L)'
;FNELSIKMRIGLISLIVLLVLPASYSAVTLTIDQARKEGIKQFVGNEFANHTVINQVYKSSNNELVLTVVGDPISEEELETIRQKQASYGIQSVQLKVKQFNNSAKLDSETIKEFYENIDKYIDQKLSEKDSQDDIVKENEADKD
;
A
#
# COMPACT_ATOMS: atom_id res chain seq x y z
N PHE A 1 -12.26 5.75 45.18
CA PHE A 1 -12.36 7.09 44.56
C PHE A 1 -13.15 8.11 45.37
N ASN A 2 -14.11 7.73 46.23
CA ASN A 2 -15.06 8.70 46.82
C ASN A 2 -14.53 9.60 47.96
N GLU A 3 -13.31 9.39 48.45
CA GLU A 3 -12.68 10.26 49.48
C GLU A 3 -11.63 11.22 48.91
N LEU A 4 -11.36 11.19 47.60
CA LEU A 4 -10.38 12.09 47.01
C LEU A 4 -10.98 13.49 46.83
N SER A 5 -10.24 14.52 47.26
CA SER A 5 -10.63 15.92 47.04
C SER A 5 -10.86 16.17 45.55
N ILE A 6 -11.90 16.94 45.21
CA ILE A 6 -12.28 17.23 43.81
C ILE A 6 -11.05 17.71 42.99
N LYS A 7 -10.16 18.50 43.60
CA LYS A 7 -8.91 18.98 42.99
C LYS A 7 -7.93 17.86 42.64
N MET A 8 -7.78 16.84 43.49
CA MET A 8 -6.96 15.66 43.18
C MET A 8 -7.57 14.79 42.09
N ARG A 9 -8.91 14.63 42.06
CA ARG A 9 -9.57 13.83 41.01
C ARG A 9 -9.39 14.47 39.63
N ILE A 10 -9.55 15.78 39.54
CA ILE A 10 -9.32 16.53 38.30
C ILE A 10 -7.86 16.39 37.85
N GLY A 11 -6.90 16.52 38.78
CA GLY A 11 -5.48 16.31 38.47
C GLY A 11 -5.18 14.90 37.93
N LEU A 12 -5.75 13.86 38.56
CA LEU A 12 -5.58 12.48 38.13
C LEU A 12 -6.23 12.20 36.77
N ILE A 13 -7.45 12.69 36.53
CA ILE A 13 -8.12 12.53 35.24
C ILE A 13 -7.34 13.25 34.14
N SER A 14 -6.84 14.46 34.41
CA SER A 14 -6.04 15.22 33.45
C SER A 14 -4.71 14.52 33.12
N LEU A 15 -4.08 13.87 34.10
CA LEU A 15 -2.87 13.08 33.91
C LEU A 15 -3.14 11.82 33.08
N ILE A 16 -4.26 11.11 33.33
CA ILE A 16 -4.66 9.94 32.55
C ILE A 16 -4.91 10.33 31.08
N VAL A 17 -5.65 11.42 30.82
CA VAL A 17 -5.89 11.91 29.45
C VAL A 17 -4.57 12.28 28.76
N LEU A 18 -3.66 12.96 29.48
CA LEU A 18 -2.35 13.34 28.95
C LEU A 18 -1.46 12.12 28.62
N LEU A 19 -1.60 11.01 29.33
CA LEU A 19 -0.85 9.77 29.09
C LEU A 19 -1.49 8.90 27.99
N VAL A 20 -2.82 8.90 27.87
CA VAL A 20 -3.54 8.12 26.86
C VAL A 20 -3.42 8.74 25.47
N LEU A 21 -3.39 10.06 25.35
CA LEU A 21 -3.30 10.74 24.04
C LEU A 21 -2.04 10.36 23.22
N PRO A 22 -0.81 10.39 23.76
CA PRO A 22 0.39 10.00 23.03
C PRO A 22 0.41 8.51 22.67
N ALA A 23 -0.03 7.64 23.58
CA ALA A 23 -0.08 6.20 23.35
C ALA A 23 -1.12 5.84 22.28
N SER A 24 -2.28 6.51 22.30
CA SER A 24 -3.32 6.36 21.28
C SER A 24 -2.83 6.84 19.92
N TYR A 25 -2.10 7.96 19.86
CA TYR A 25 -1.51 8.44 18.61
C TYR A 25 -0.51 7.42 18.02
N SER A 26 0.32 6.80 18.86
CA SER A 26 1.36 5.86 18.43
C SER A 26 0.82 4.51 17.91
N ALA A 27 -0.24 3.97 18.54
CA ALA A 27 -0.88 2.74 18.07
C ALA A 27 -1.69 2.97 16.78
N VAL A 28 -2.28 4.16 16.64
CA VAL A 28 -3.08 4.54 15.46
C VAL A 28 -2.20 4.73 14.22
N THR A 29 -1.00 5.31 14.34
CA THR A 29 -0.14 5.53 13.15
C THR A 29 0.44 4.23 12.56
N LEU A 30 0.87 3.29 13.41
CA LEU A 30 1.44 2.01 12.94
C LEU A 30 0.38 1.10 12.30
N THR A 31 -0.81 1.02 12.87
CA THR A 31 -1.93 0.24 12.30
C THR A 31 -2.45 0.84 11.01
N ILE A 32 -2.48 2.17 10.90
CA ILE A 32 -2.89 2.88 9.68
C ILE A 32 -1.95 2.61 8.51
N ASP A 33 -0.63 2.61 8.72
CA ASP A 33 0.32 2.38 7.62
C ASP A 33 0.25 0.94 7.09
N GLN A 34 0.03 -0.04 7.97
CA GLN A 34 -0.21 -1.43 7.57
C GLN A 34 -1.55 -1.58 6.83
N ALA A 35 -2.64 -1.03 7.39
CA ALA A 35 -3.95 -1.03 6.75
C ALA A 35 -3.91 -0.36 5.38
N ARG A 36 -3.12 0.70 5.23
CA ARG A 36 -2.94 1.38 3.95
C ARG A 36 -2.16 0.53 2.94
N LYS A 37 -1.08 -0.14 3.36
CA LYS A 37 -0.34 -1.06 2.47
C LYS A 37 -1.23 -2.20 1.99
N GLU A 38 -2.03 -2.79 2.87
CA GLU A 38 -2.98 -3.84 2.52
C GLU A 38 -4.11 -3.30 1.62
N GLY A 39 -4.65 -2.12 1.94
CA GLY A 39 -5.64 -1.44 1.11
C GLY A 39 -5.13 -1.13 -0.30
N ILE A 40 -3.86 -0.69 -0.43
CA ILE A 40 -3.20 -0.51 -1.73
C ILE A 40 -3.09 -1.85 -2.47
N LYS A 41 -2.67 -2.92 -1.78
CA LYS A 41 -2.54 -4.25 -2.40
C LYS A 41 -3.87 -4.74 -2.95
N GLN A 42 -4.95 -4.61 -2.17
CA GLN A 42 -6.30 -4.99 -2.60
C GLN A 42 -6.84 -4.10 -3.72
N PHE A 43 -6.64 -2.79 -3.61
CA PHE A 43 -7.03 -1.82 -4.63
C PHE A 43 -6.38 -2.11 -5.98
N VAL A 44 -5.05 -2.29 -6.00
CA VAL A 44 -4.32 -2.59 -7.25
C VAL A 44 -4.74 -3.96 -7.78
N GLY A 45 -4.84 -4.97 -6.92
CA GLY A 45 -5.22 -6.32 -7.33
C GLY A 45 -6.63 -6.42 -7.93
N ASN A 46 -7.58 -5.62 -7.44
CA ASN A 46 -8.98 -5.66 -7.89
C ASN A 46 -9.25 -4.70 -9.05
N GLU A 47 -8.84 -3.43 -8.92
CA GLU A 47 -9.20 -2.38 -9.88
C GLU A 47 -8.32 -2.40 -11.13
N PHE A 48 -7.11 -2.96 -11.04
CA PHE A 48 -6.21 -3.15 -12.18
C PHE A 48 -6.13 -4.62 -12.62
N ALA A 49 -7.06 -5.49 -12.21
CA ALA A 49 -7.05 -6.92 -12.56
C ALA A 49 -7.06 -7.19 -14.07
N ASN A 50 -7.71 -6.32 -14.85
CA ASN A 50 -7.78 -6.41 -16.31
C ASN A 50 -6.55 -5.80 -17.01
N HIS A 51 -5.61 -5.24 -16.25
CA HIS A 51 -4.43 -4.55 -16.73
C HIS A 51 -3.17 -5.26 -16.23
N THR A 52 -2.10 -5.23 -17.03
CA THR A 52 -0.83 -5.80 -16.56
C THR A 52 -0.02 -4.72 -15.84
N VAL A 53 0.00 -4.80 -14.50
CA VAL A 53 0.80 -3.93 -13.64
C VAL A 53 2.19 -4.55 -13.47
N ILE A 54 3.22 -3.90 -14.02
CA ILE A 54 4.61 -4.40 -13.98
C ILE A 54 5.44 -3.76 -12.84
N ASN A 55 5.04 -2.60 -12.33
CA ASN A 55 5.68 -2.00 -11.17
C ASN A 55 4.66 -1.27 -10.31
N GLN A 56 4.81 -1.39 -9.00
CA GLN A 56 3.99 -0.75 -7.99
C GLN A 56 4.91 -0.15 -6.93
N VAL A 57 4.92 1.18 -6.82
CA VAL A 57 5.76 1.90 -5.85
C VAL A 57 4.90 2.82 -5.01
N TYR A 58 4.82 2.54 -3.71
CA TYR A 58 4.17 3.41 -2.75
C TYR A 58 5.21 4.19 -1.93
N LYS A 59 5.09 5.52 -1.94
CA LYS A 59 5.92 6.45 -1.16
C LYS A 59 5.09 7.03 -0.02
N SER A 60 5.33 6.54 1.21
CA SER A 60 4.57 6.99 2.39
C SER A 60 4.77 8.48 2.71
N SER A 61 5.96 9.05 2.40
CA SER A 61 6.31 10.44 2.71
C SER A 61 5.42 11.49 2.06
N ASN A 62 4.91 11.22 0.85
CA ASN A 62 3.99 12.09 0.11
C ASN A 62 2.67 11.39 -0.23
N ASN A 63 2.43 10.22 0.37
CA ASN A 63 1.26 9.38 0.14
C ASN A 63 0.97 9.11 -1.35
N GLU A 64 2.02 8.86 -2.12
CA GLU A 64 1.94 8.69 -3.57
C GLU A 64 2.07 7.22 -3.96
N LEU A 65 1.14 6.74 -4.79
CA LEU A 65 1.18 5.43 -5.43
C LEU A 65 1.45 5.61 -6.92
N VAL A 66 2.62 5.15 -7.37
CA VAL A 66 2.99 5.13 -8.78
C VAL A 66 2.84 3.70 -9.30
N LEU A 67 1.95 3.52 -10.27
CA LEU A 67 1.75 2.25 -10.98
C LEU A 67 2.32 2.36 -12.38
N THR A 68 3.07 1.35 -12.78
CA THR A 68 3.46 1.16 -14.17
C THR A 68 2.59 0.08 -14.80
N VAL A 69 1.80 0.47 -15.79
CA VAL A 69 0.84 -0.40 -16.49
C VAL A 69 1.24 -0.54 -17.95
N VAL A 70 1.07 -1.75 -18.49
CA VAL A 70 1.37 -2.07 -19.90
C VAL A 70 0.12 -2.57 -20.61
N GLY A 71 0.05 -2.31 -21.92
CA GLY A 71 -1.02 -2.80 -22.78
C GLY A 71 -1.91 -1.69 -23.29
N ASP A 72 -3.22 -1.93 -23.26
CA ASP A 72 -4.23 -1.01 -23.76
C ASP A 72 -4.28 0.28 -22.91
N PRO A 73 -4.43 1.45 -23.53
CA PRO A 73 -4.46 2.71 -22.80
C PRO A 73 -5.72 2.80 -21.94
N ILE A 74 -5.53 3.03 -20.65
CA ILE A 74 -6.56 3.40 -19.68
C ILE A 74 -7.00 4.83 -19.98
N SER A 75 -8.30 5.00 -20.24
CA SER A 75 -8.90 6.32 -20.46
C SER A 75 -8.95 7.14 -19.15
N GLU A 76 -8.97 8.46 -19.25
CA GLU A 76 -9.09 9.33 -18.06
C GLU A 76 -10.42 9.12 -17.31
N GLU A 77 -11.50 8.78 -18.02
CA GLU A 77 -12.81 8.48 -17.42
C GLU A 77 -12.76 7.19 -16.58
N GLU A 78 -12.11 6.15 -17.12
CA GLU A 78 -11.87 4.90 -16.38
C GLU A 78 -10.96 5.15 -15.19
N LEU A 79 -9.89 5.94 -15.35
CA LEU A 79 -8.96 6.28 -14.28
C LEU A 79 -9.64 7.06 -13.15
N GLU A 80 -10.56 7.97 -13.48
CA GLU A 80 -11.32 8.71 -12.48
C GLU A 80 -12.31 7.80 -11.74
N THR A 81 -12.93 6.86 -12.44
CA THR A 81 -13.77 5.83 -11.83
C THR A 81 -12.96 4.95 -10.86
N ILE A 82 -11.75 4.57 -11.24
CA ILE A 82 -10.80 3.84 -10.38
C ILE A 82 -10.42 4.68 -9.15
N ARG A 83 -10.13 5.98 -9.31
CA ARG A 83 -9.81 6.89 -8.20
C ARG A 83 -10.96 7.00 -7.18
N GLN A 84 -12.20 7.09 -7.64
CA GLN A 84 -13.36 7.17 -6.75
C GLN A 84 -13.49 5.94 -5.84
N LYS A 85 -13.05 4.77 -6.30
CA LYS A 85 -13.07 3.54 -5.50
C LYS A 85 -11.99 3.50 -4.42
N GLN A 86 -10.98 4.38 -4.43
CA GLN A 86 -9.93 4.40 -3.39
C GLN A 86 -10.49 4.51 -1.96
N ALA A 87 -11.64 5.17 -1.79
CA ALA A 87 -12.32 5.29 -0.51
C ALA A 87 -12.82 3.94 0.04
N SER A 88 -13.29 3.02 -0.81
CA SER A 88 -13.76 1.71 -0.36
C SER A 88 -12.63 0.81 0.17
N TYR A 89 -11.37 1.14 -0.19
CA TYR A 89 -10.17 0.46 0.29
C TYR A 89 -9.46 1.22 1.43
N GLY A 90 -10.04 2.33 1.93
CA GLY A 90 -9.46 3.14 2.99
C GLY A 90 -8.21 3.92 2.59
N ILE A 91 -8.01 4.15 1.29
CA ILE A 91 -6.81 4.80 0.73
C ILE A 91 -7.15 6.08 -0.05
N GLN A 92 -8.27 6.73 0.23
CA GLN A 92 -8.72 7.95 -0.46
C GLN A 92 -7.72 9.11 -0.43
N SER A 93 -6.81 9.12 0.54
CA SER A 93 -5.76 10.14 0.63
C SER A 93 -4.55 9.85 -0.26
N VAL A 94 -4.45 8.64 -0.83
CA VAL A 94 -3.31 8.20 -1.64
C VAL A 94 -3.43 8.79 -3.04
N GLN A 95 -2.42 9.53 -3.47
CA GLN A 95 -2.36 10.07 -4.82
C GLN A 95 -1.96 8.98 -5.82
N LEU A 96 -2.88 8.58 -6.68
CA LEU A 96 -2.64 7.60 -7.74
C LEU A 96 -2.04 8.27 -8.99
N LYS A 97 -0.85 7.81 -9.40
CA LYS A 97 -0.19 8.16 -10.66
C LYS A 97 0.04 6.91 -11.49
N VAL A 98 -0.49 6.88 -12.71
CA VAL A 98 -0.35 5.75 -13.63
C VAL A 98 0.59 6.14 -14.76
N LYS A 99 1.74 5.48 -14.84
CA LYS A 99 2.65 5.52 -15.99
C LYS A 99 2.24 4.39 -16.94
N GLN A 100 1.81 4.73 -18.14
CA GLN A 100 1.36 3.75 -19.13
C GLN A 100 2.41 3.57 -20.22
N PHE A 101 2.77 2.31 -20.48
CA PHE A 101 3.60 1.93 -21.61
C PHE A 101 2.70 1.25 -22.65
N ASN A 102 2.40 1.98 -23.71
CA ASN A 102 1.63 1.48 -24.85
C ASN A 102 2.57 0.89 -25.91
N ASN A 103 2.07 -0.04 -26.71
CA ASN A 103 2.77 -0.63 -27.86
C ASN A 103 2.92 0.35 -29.05
N SER A 104 3.03 1.66 -28.78
CA SER A 104 3.24 2.65 -29.83
C SER A 104 4.68 2.58 -30.31
N ALA A 105 4.88 2.59 -31.63
CA ALA A 105 6.18 2.39 -32.28
C ALA A 105 7.23 3.50 -32.01
N LYS A 106 6.96 4.42 -31.07
CA LYS A 106 7.85 5.52 -30.67
C LYS A 106 7.79 5.71 -29.15
N LEU A 107 8.38 4.78 -28.42
CA LEU A 107 8.82 5.04 -27.05
C LEU A 107 10.18 5.73 -27.12
N ASP A 108 10.37 6.82 -26.38
CA ASP A 108 11.69 7.45 -26.30
C ASP A 108 12.67 6.53 -25.52
N SER A 109 13.99 6.73 -25.69
CA SER A 109 15.00 5.87 -25.07
C SER A 109 14.97 5.81 -23.54
N GLU A 110 14.58 6.89 -22.88
CA GLU A 110 14.41 6.98 -21.42
C GLU A 110 13.20 6.17 -20.96
N THR A 111 12.09 6.29 -21.67
CA THR A 111 10.89 5.46 -21.49
C THR A 111 11.22 3.97 -21.69
N ILE A 112 11.96 3.61 -22.74
CA ILE A 112 12.39 2.22 -22.98
C ILE A 112 13.28 1.71 -21.84
N LYS A 113 14.20 2.54 -21.34
CA LYS A 113 15.08 2.17 -20.23
C LYS A 113 14.30 1.95 -18.93
N GLU A 114 13.40 2.87 -18.57
CA GLU A 114 12.51 2.70 -17.42
C GLU A 114 11.66 1.43 -17.54
N PHE A 115 11.22 1.07 -18.74
CA PHE A 115 10.46 -0.16 -18.99
C PHE A 115 11.28 -1.42 -18.68
N TYR A 116 12.50 -1.53 -19.21
CA TYR A 116 13.37 -2.68 -18.94
C TYR A 116 13.75 -2.80 -17.46
N GLU A 117 14.09 -1.69 -16.79
CA GLU A 117 14.39 -1.69 -15.35
C GLU A 117 13.17 -2.15 -14.51
N ASN A 118 11.95 -1.78 -14.93
CA ASN A 118 10.73 -2.24 -14.27
C ASN A 118 10.46 -3.74 -14.52
N ILE A 119 10.82 -4.28 -15.68
CA ILE A 119 10.68 -5.72 -15.98
C ILE A 119 11.62 -6.55 -15.11
N ASP A 120 12.90 -6.18 -15.02
CA ASP A 120 13.87 -6.92 -14.21
C ASP A 120 13.40 -7.00 -12.75
N LYS A 121 12.95 -5.87 -12.21
CA LYS A 121 12.36 -5.81 -10.86
C LYS A 121 11.10 -6.68 -10.72
N TYR A 122 10.24 -6.73 -11.72
CA TYR A 122 9.04 -7.57 -11.71
C TYR A 122 9.40 -9.07 -11.67
N ILE A 123 10.38 -9.47 -12.49
CA ILE A 123 10.88 -10.85 -12.54
C ILE A 123 11.47 -11.23 -11.19
N ASP A 124 12.35 -10.39 -10.62
CA ASP A 124 12.95 -10.62 -9.30
C ASP A 124 11.89 -10.76 -8.20
N GLN A 125 10.87 -9.90 -8.21
CA GLN A 125 9.78 -9.97 -7.26
C GLN A 125 9.01 -11.30 -7.40
N LYS A 126 8.70 -11.72 -8.64
CA LYS A 126 7.96 -12.97 -8.88
C LYS A 126 8.77 -14.22 -8.53
N LEU A 127 10.08 -14.20 -8.74
CA LEU A 127 11.00 -15.25 -8.32
C LEU A 127 11.06 -15.32 -6.78
N SER A 128 11.21 -14.19 -6.10
CA SER A 128 11.24 -14.13 -4.63
C SER A 128 9.92 -14.58 -3.97
N GLU A 129 8.77 -14.24 -4.56
CA GLU A 129 7.46 -14.74 -4.12
C GLU A 129 7.35 -16.27 -4.22
N LYS A 130 7.95 -16.85 -5.27
CA LYS A 130 7.98 -18.31 -5.47
C LYS A 130 8.91 -18.99 -4.46
N ASP A 131 10.11 -18.47 -4.25
CA ASP A 131 11.08 -19.04 -3.30
C ASP A 131 10.55 -18.99 -1.86
N SER A 132 9.83 -17.92 -1.49
CA SER A 132 9.21 -17.79 -0.17
C SER A 132 8.09 -18.83 0.07
N GLN A 133 7.37 -19.25 -0.97
CA GLN A 133 6.37 -20.31 -0.86
C GLN A 133 7.03 -21.69 -0.68
N ASP A 134 8.12 -21.95 -1.37
CA ASP A 134 8.84 -23.23 -1.28
C ASP A 134 9.45 -23.44 0.12
N ASP A 135 9.83 -22.36 0.83
CA ASP A 135 10.33 -22.45 2.21
C ASP A 135 9.21 -22.70 3.24
N ILE A 136 8.03 -22.11 3.05
CA ILE A 136 6.84 -22.39 3.91
C ILE A 136 6.41 -23.85 3.75
N VAL A 137 6.46 -24.42 2.54
CA VAL A 137 6.08 -25.82 2.32
C VAL A 137 7.05 -26.78 3.03
N LYS A 138 8.36 -26.49 3.02
CA LYS A 138 9.38 -27.31 3.69
C LYS A 138 9.28 -27.27 5.23
N GLU A 139 8.94 -26.12 5.82
CA GLU A 139 8.74 -26.01 7.28
C GLU A 139 7.53 -26.83 7.76
N ASN A 140 6.45 -26.87 6.98
CA ASN A 140 5.25 -27.66 7.29
C ASN A 140 5.41 -29.18 7.07
N GLU A 141 6.42 -29.62 6.31
CA GLU A 141 6.77 -31.04 6.15
C GLU A 141 7.67 -31.55 7.28
N ALA A 142 8.49 -30.69 7.88
CA ALA A 142 9.41 -31.06 8.98
C ALA A 142 8.73 -31.25 10.34
N ASP A 143 7.47 -30.83 10.50
CA ASP A 143 6.69 -30.93 11.75
C ASP A 143 5.66 -32.08 11.72
N LYS A 144 5.78 -32.99 10.73
CA LYS A 144 4.89 -34.14 10.53
C LYS A 144 5.52 -35.51 10.83
N ASP A 145 6.75 -35.56 11.35
CA ASP A 145 7.44 -36.78 11.78
C ASP A 145 7.50 -36.94 13.30
#